data_AF-C8Z6R2-F1
#
_entry.id   AF-C8Z6R2-F1
#
_cell.length_a   1.000
_cell.length_b   1.000
_cell.length_c   1.000
_cell.angle_alpha   90.00
_cell.angle_beta   90.00
_cell.angle_gamma   90.00
#
_symmetry.space_group_name_H-M   'P 1'
#
loop_
_entity.id
_entity.type
_entity.pdbx_description
1 polymer ?
#
loop_
_entity_poly.entity_id
_entity_poly.type
_entity_poly.pdbx_seq_one_letter_code
_entity_poly.pdbx_strand_id
1 'polypeptide(L)'
;MRFVFDEVFNSDTDSPEFEETCSTTSSTSSQCPTPEPSPAIKLPSFTKVGTKKLVNESIVILDPVLENALRDLNLQSKLIPINKPIVAASSIIVPHSTNMPLPRASHSSLLDNAKNSNATAPLLEAIEESFQRKMQNLVLANQKEIQSIRENKRRVEEQRKRKEEEERKRKEAEEKAKREQELLRQKKDEEERKRKEAEAKLAQQKQEEQRKKIEEQNEKERQLKKEHEAKLLQQKDKLGKAVTNFDKISKMFWHYKDKIAQIKQDIVLPIKNADVNVRNLLSRHKRKINPKFGQLTNSNQQLFKIQNELTQLINDTKGDSLAYHWILNFIAKAVVHQAETEVRVKPESALPLGKLTLYLLVQFPELQELFMARLVKKCPFVIGFTCEIDTEKGRQNMGWKRNNENKWEDNTSYDERMGGILSLFAIITRLQLPQEFITTTSHPFPIALSWHILARICNTPLNLITNTHFVILGSWWDAAAVQFLQAYGNQASKLLILIGEELTSRMAEKKYVGAARLRILLEAWQNNNMESFPEMSP
;
A
#
# COMPACT_ATOMS: atom_id res chain seq x y z
N MET A 1 51.64 31.84 20.53
CA MET A 1 51.77 30.80 19.48
C MET A 1 51.92 31.50 18.13
N ARG A 2 52.65 30.94 17.15
CA ARG A 2 52.60 31.40 15.75
C ARG A 2 51.47 30.65 15.05
N PHE A 3 50.46 31.36 14.55
CA PHE A 3 49.43 30.76 13.70
C PHE A 3 50.04 30.31 12.38
N VAL A 4 49.92 29.02 12.04
CA VAL A 4 50.34 28.48 10.75
C VAL A 4 49.33 28.94 9.69
N PHE A 5 49.83 29.49 8.58
CA PHE A 5 48.99 30.22 7.63
C PHE A 5 48.18 29.32 6.68
N ASP A 6 48.59 28.05 6.57
CA ASP A 6 48.23 27.17 5.46
C ASP A 6 47.01 26.28 5.72
N GLU A 7 46.71 25.93 6.98
CA GLU A 7 45.54 25.09 7.34
C GLU A 7 44.20 25.70 6.91
N VAL A 8 44.12 27.03 6.87
CA VAL A 8 42.94 27.82 6.46
C VAL A 8 42.69 27.74 4.95
N PHE A 9 43.69 27.35 4.16
CA PHE A 9 43.65 27.29 2.69
C PHE A 9 43.76 25.88 2.12
N ASN A 10 44.65 25.02 2.62
CA ASN A 10 44.87 23.68 2.08
C ASN A 10 43.66 22.73 2.28
N SER A 11 42.78 23.02 3.24
CA SER A 11 41.59 22.22 3.55
C SER A 11 40.43 22.33 2.52
N ASP A 12 40.58 23.13 1.47
CA ASP A 12 39.70 23.14 0.29
C ASP A 12 40.49 22.86 -1.03
N THR A 13 41.76 22.40 -0.97
CA THR A 13 42.62 22.10 -2.13
C THR A 13 43.41 20.80 -2.00
N ASP A 14 42.70 19.67 -1.87
CA ASP A 14 43.05 18.39 -2.51
C ASP A 14 41.93 17.37 -2.25
N SER A 15 40.94 17.37 -3.13
CA SER A 15 39.93 16.31 -3.25
C SER A 15 39.45 16.33 -4.70
N PRO A 16 39.75 15.31 -5.53
CA PRO A 16 39.24 15.26 -6.89
C PRO A 16 37.74 15.06 -6.87
N GLU A 17 36.99 16.11 -7.22
CA GLU A 17 35.55 16.04 -7.48
C GLU A 17 35.37 15.26 -8.80
N PHE A 18 35.20 13.94 -8.72
CA PHE A 18 34.85 13.10 -9.87
C PHE A 18 33.44 13.48 -10.35
N GLU A 19 33.36 14.13 -11.51
CA GLU A 19 32.09 14.44 -12.18
C GLU A 19 31.50 13.17 -12.82
N GLU A 20 30.31 12.78 -12.37
CA GLU A 20 29.61 11.61 -12.90
C GLU A 20 28.91 11.96 -14.23
N THR A 21 29.69 11.97 -15.31
CA THR A 21 29.18 12.26 -16.66
C THR A 21 28.37 11.08 -17.22
N CYS A 22 27.05 11.22 -17.23
CA CYS A 22 26.16 10.29 -17.89
C CYS A 22 26.35 10.37 -19.42
N SER A 23 27.07 9.40 -20.00
CA SER A 23 27.38 9.34 -21.43
C SER A 23 26.93 8.00 -22.04
N THR A 24 26.03 8.08 -23.01
CA THR A 24 25.50 6.93 -23.76
C THR A 24 26.59 6.21 -24.56
N THR A 25 26.48 4.90 -24.69
CA THR A 25 27.39 4.07 -25.50
C THR A 25 27.36 4.42 -26.98
N SER A 26 28.49 4.86 -27.54
CA SER A 26 28.78 4.72 -28.97
C SER A 26 30.29 4.52 -29.20
N SER A 27 30.65 3.31 -29.63
CA SER A 27 32.03 2.93 -29.96
C SER A 27 32.18 2.78 -31.47
N THR A 28 33.11 3.52 -32.07
CA THR A 28 33.52 3.35 -33.47
C THR A 28 35.03 3.33 -33.56
N SER A 29 35.59 2.26 -34.12
CA SER A 29 37.02 2.09 -34.36
C SER A 29 37.27 1.38 -35.69
N SER A 30 38.51 1.47 -36.16
CA SER A 30 39.08 0.78 -37.33
C SER A 30 38.67 1.25 -38.73
N GLN A 31 39.68 1.31 -39.61
CA GLN A 31 39.53 1.14 -41.06
C GLN A 31 39.60 -0.37 -41.40
N CYS A 32 39.21 -0.75 -42.62
CA CYS A 32 39.18 -2.14 -43.10
C CYS A 32 40.44 -2.50 -43.94
N PRO A 33 40.63 -3.78 -44.33
CA PRO A 33 39.99 -4.27 -45.55
C PRO A 33 39.28 -5.65 -45.47
N THR A 34 38.45 -5.88 -46.49
CA THR A 34 37.53 -6.98 -46.85
C THR A 34 38.23 -8.21 -47.50
N PRO A 35 37.60 -9.40 -47.76
CA PRO A 35 36.27 -9.57 -48.39
C PRO A 35 35.33 -10.74 -47.97
N GLU A 36 34.18 -10.72 -48.63
CA GLU A 36 32.93 -11.53 -48.61
C GLU A 36 33.06 -13.02 -49.12
N PRO A 37 32.00 -13.90 -49.09
CA PRO A 37 30.55 -13.62 -48.99
C PRO A 37 29.61 -14.50 -48.11
N SER A 38 28.38 -13.98 -47.99
CA SER A 38 27.05 -14.52 -47.55
C SER A 38 26.63 -15.90 -48.14
N PRO A 39 25.53 -16.60 -47.70
CA PRO A 39 24.29 -16.05 -47.10
C PRO A 39 23.42 -16.87 -46.07
N ALA A 40 22.55 -16.11 -45.38
CA ALA A 40 21.14 -16.36 -44.99
C ALA A 40 20.59 -17.71 -44.40
N ILE A 41 20.26 -17.66 -43.10
CA ILE A 41 18.95 -17.95 -42.44
C ILE A 41 18.19 -19.29 -42.73
N LYS A 42 18.01 -20.12 -41.68
CA LYS A 42 16.69 -20.68 -41.23
C LYS A 42 16.75 -21.41 -39.87
N LEU A 43 15.60 -21.48 -39.19
CA LEU A 43 15.29 -22.24 -37.96
C LEU A 43 14.58 -23.58 -38.31
N PRO A 44 14.19 -24.46 -37.35
CA PRO A 44 14.97 -25.12 -36.29
C PRO A 44 14.72 -26.65 -36.23
N SER A 45 15.46 -27.42 -35.41
CA SER A 45 15.11 -28.84 -35.11
C SER A 45 15.65 -29.37 -33.78
N PHE A 46 14.93 -30.33 -33.16
CA PHE A 46 15.28 -30.99 -31.89
C PHE A 46 16.17 -32.23 -32.06
N THR A 47 17.17 -32.43 -31.19
CA THR A 47 17.64 -33.77 -30.78
C THR A 47 18.08 -33.82 -29.31
N LYS A 48 17.97 -35.02 -28.72
CA LYS A 48 17.90 -35.33 -27.28
C LYS A 48 19.24 -35.41 -26.52
N VAL A 49 19.17 -35.00 -25.25
CA VAL A 49 19.76 -35.66 -24.04
C VAL A 49 21.29 -35.58 -23.77
N GLY A 50 21.60 -35.02 -22.59
CA GLY A 50 22.82 -35.23 -21.80
C GLY A 50 22.52 -34.87 -20.33
N THR A 51 22.87 -35.72 -19.36
CA THR A 51 22.35 -35.62 -17.98
C THR A 51 23.38 -35.17 -16.93
N LYS A 52 22.98 -34.29 -15.99
CA LYS A 52 22.88 -34.61 -14.53
C LYS A 52 22.50 -33.40 -13.64
N LYS A 53 21.54 -33.65 -12.74
CA LYS A 53 21.33 -33.06 -11.40
C LYS A 53 21.61 -31.56 -11.16
N LEU A 54 20.53 -30.78 -11.09
CA LEU A 54 20.29 -29.85 -9.98
C LEU A 54 19.35 -30.50 -8.95
N VAL A 55 19.21 -29.90 -7.76
CA VAL A 55 18.52 -30.48 -6.60
C VAL A 55 17.49 -29.51 -6.02
N ASN A 56 16.31 -30.05 -5.67
CA ASN A 56 15.23 -29.46 -4.87
C ASN A 56 14.67 -28.08 -5.29
N GLU A 57 13.53 -28.12 -5.99
CA GLU A 57 12.40 -27.22 -5.68
C GLU A 57 11.16 -28.06 -5.34
N SER A 58 10.22 -27.47 -4.61
CA SER A 58 9.15 -28.18 -3.90
C SER A 58 8.00 -28.61 -4.81
N ILE A 59 7.53 -29.86 -4.66
CA ILE A 59 6.29 -30.33 -5.28
C ILE A 59 5.10 -29.67 -4.60
N VAL A 60 4.35 -28.84 -5.35
CA VAL A 60 3.02 -28.38 -4.93
C VAL A 60 2.05 -29.54 -5.10
N ILE A 61 1.69 -30.19 -3.99
CA ILE A 61 0.68 -31.25 -3.96
C ILE A 61 -0.70 -30.59 -4.11
N LEU A 62 -1.44 -30.98 -5.16
CA LEU A 62 -2.82 -30.56 -5.37
C LEU A 62 -3.75 -31.29 -4.41
N ASP A 63 -4.79 -30.59 -3.95
CA ASP A 63 -5.79 -31.12 -3.01
C ASP A 63 -6.65 -32.22 -3.67
N PRO A 64 -6.66 -33.47 -3.14
CA PRO A 64 -7.46 -34.56 -3.69
C PRO A 64 -8.99 -34.34 -3.60
N VAL A 65 -9.46 -33.36 -2.82
CA VAL A 65 -10.87 -32.93 -2.85
C VAL A 65 -11.21 -32.25 -4.18
N LEU A 66 -10.27 -31.48 -4.74
CA LEU A 66 -10.46 -30.72 -5.98
C LEU A 66 -10.47 -31.63 -7.23
N GLU A 67 -9.67 -32.70 -7.22
CA GLU A 67 -9.61 -33.64 -8.35
C GLU A 67 -10.89 -34.47 -8.50
N ASN A 68 -11.54 -34.86 -7.39
CA ASN A 68 -12.84 -35.53 -7.42
C ASN A 68 -13.96 -34.57 -7.90
N ALA A 69 -13.99 -33.33 -7.40
CA ALA A 69 -14.98 -32.34 -7.81
C ALA A 69 -14.95 -32.02 -9.32
N LEU A 70 -13.81 -32.19 -9.98
CA LEU A 70 -13.67 -32.03 -11.44
C LEU A 70 -14.13 -33.26 -12.25
N ARG A 71 -14.22 -34.46 -11.65
CA ARG A 71 -14.70 -35.67 -12.34
C ARG A 71 -16.23 -35.74 -12.41
N ASP A 72 -16.94 -35.20 -11.42
CA ASP A 72 -18.41 -35.24 -11.39
C ASP A 72 -19.09 -34.23 -12.33
N LEU A 73 -18.32 -33.30 -12.94
CA LEU A 73 -18.83 -32.29 -13.88
C LEU A 73 -19.10 -32.87 -15.29
N ASN A 74 -20.15 -33.67 -15.42
CA ASN A 74 -20.60 -34.26 -16.69
C ASN A 74 -21.17 -33.21 -17.68
N LEU A 75 -20.25 -32.56 -18.41
CA LEU A 75 -20.55 -31.52 -19.41
C LEU A 75 -21.15 -32.05 -20.73
N GLN A 76 -21.22 -33.37 -20.96
CA GLN A 76 -21.83 -33.93 -22.17
C GLN A 76 -23.38 -33.88 -22.15
N SER A 77 -23.98 -33.59 -20.98
CA SER A 77 -25.43 -33.53 -20.76
C SER A 77 -26.16 -32.32 -21.36
N LYS A 78 -25.48 -31.39 -22.03
CA LYS A 78 -26.06 -30.10 -22.50
C LYS A 78 -26.10 -29.88 -24.02
N LEU A 79 -25.88 -30.91 -24.83
CA LEU A 79 -26.06 -30.82 -26.30
C LEU A 79 -27.50 -31.17 -26.70
N ILE A 80 -28.20 -30.21 -27.31
CA ILE A 80 -29.58 -30.37 -27.80
C ILE A 80 -29.55 -30.86 -29.25
N PRO A 81 -30.22 -31.98 -29.60
CA PRO A 81 -30.38 -32.41 -30.99
C PRO A 81 -31.36 -31.48 -31.72
N ILE A 82 -30.90 -30.86 -32.83
CA ILE A 82 -31.79 -30.12 -33.73
C ILE A 82 -32.32 -31.09 -34.80
N ASN A 83 -33.49 -31.66 -34.54
CA ASN A 83 -34.50 -31.89 -35.58
C ASN A 83 -35.88 -32.15 -34.97
N LYS A 84 -36.90 -31.45 -35.50
CA LYS A 84 -38.33 -31.68 -35.22
C LYS A 84 -39.02 -32.07 -36.52
N PRO A 85 -40.15 -32.76 -36.43
CA PRO A 85 -41.34 -32.31 -37.16
C PRO A 85 -42.42 -31.80 -36.20
N ILE A 86 -43.19 -30.82 -36.66
CA ILE A 86 -44.47 -30.40 -36.09
C ILE A 86 -45.47 -30.33 -37.25
N VAL A 87 -46.62 -30.99 -37.10
CA VAL A 87 -47.96 -30.49 -37.45
C VAL A 87 -48.95 -31.39 -36.70
N ALA A 88 -49.99 -30.81 -36.14
CA ALA A 88 -51.08 -31.55 -35.50
C ALA A 88 -52.25 -31.74 -36.49
N ALA A 89 -52.92 -32.89 -36.41
CA ALA A 89 -54.20 -33.12 -37.08
C ALA A 89 -55.38 -32.70 -36.18
N SER A 90 -56.57 -32.56 -36.77
CA SER A 90 -57.82 -32.27 -36.06
C SER A 90 -59.02 -32.85 -36.83
N SER A 91 -60.19 -32.89 -36.17
CA SER A 91 -61.54 -33.09 -36.73
C SER A 91 -62.08 -34.53 -36.96
N ILE A 92 -62.81 -35.02 -35.95
CA ILE A 92 -64.29 -35.22 -35.97
C ILE A 92 -64.94 -36.30 -36.91
N ILE A 93 -65.56 -37.33 -36.29
CA ILE A 93 -66.91 -37.97 -36.52
C ILE A 93 -67.24 -38.46 -37.97
N VAL A 94 -67.35 -39.77 -38.33
CA VAL A 94 -68.42 -40.82 -38.02
C VAL A 94 -69.76 -40.57 -38.78
N PRO A 95 -70.61 -41.54 -39.27
CA PRO A 95 -70.67 -43.04 -39.16
C PRO A 95 -70.91 -43.83 -40.51
N HIS A 96 -71.46 -45.07 -40.40
CA HIS A 96 -72.03 -46.03 -41.41
C HIS A 96 -71.10 -47.18 -41.89
N SER A 97 -71.57 -48.40 -42.20
CA SER A 97 -72.93 -49.01 -42.19
C SER A 97 -72.92 -50.48 -41.72
N THR A 98 -74.09 -51.04 -41.37
CA THR A 98 -74.29 -52.48 -41.12
C THR A 98 -74.27 -53.32 -42.41
N ASN A 99 -73.71 -54.53 -42.37
CA ASN A 99 -74.26 -55.73 -43.05
C ASN A 99 -73.48 -57.02 -42.74
N MET A 100 -74.18 -58.10 -42.36
CA MET A 100 -73.75 -59.51 -42.50
C MET A 100 -74.98 -60.47 -42.40
N PRO A 101 -75.24 -61.34 -43.40
CA PRO A 101 -76.36 -62.29 -43.40
C PRO A 101 -75.95 -63.75 -43.07
N LEU A 102 -76.94 -64.66 -43.09
CA LEU A 102 -76.81 -66.12 -42.83
C LEU A 102 -77.04 -66.97 -44.14
N PRO A 103 -77.42 -68.28 -44.15
CA PRO A 103 -76.47 -69.38 -44.41
C PRO A 103 -76.95 -70.46 -45.43
N ARG A 104 -76.16 -71.53 -45.66
CA ARG A 104 -76.53 -72.91 -46.14
C ARG A 104 -75.28 -73.83 -46.00
N ALA A 105 -75.36 -75.09 -45.52
CA ALA A 105 -75.85 -76.35 -46.13
C ALA A 105 -75.02 -76.81 -47.36
N SER A 106 -74.66 -78.09 -47.58
CA SER A 106 -75.00 -79.41 -46.98
C SER A 106 -73.82 -80.42 -47.19
N HIS A 107 -73.69 -81.59 -46.53
CA HIS A 107 -74.39 -82.86 -46.86
C HIS A 107 -74.06 -84.04 -45.88
N SER A 108 -75.00 -85.00 -45.81
CA SER A 108 -74.97 -86.48 -45.52
C SER A 108 -73.68 -87.21 -45.05
N SER A 109 -73.74 -88.38 -44.39
CA SER A 109 -74.79 -89.43 -44.39
C SER A 109 -74.99 -90.18 -43.05
N LEU A 110 -76.06 -90.99 -42.99
CA LEU A 110 -76.36 -91.97 -41.92
C LEU A 110 -76.06 -93.41 -42.37
N LEU A 111 -76.26 -94.35 -41.44
CA LEU A 111 -76.01 -95.80 -41.58
C LEU A 111 -77.01 -96.53 -42.50
N ASP A 112 -76.49 -97.53 -43.23
CA ASP A 112 -77.15 -98.83 -43.44
C ASP A 112 -76.22 -99.89 -42.81
N ASN A 113 -76.60 -100.82 -41.92
CA ASN A 113 -77.86 -101.53 -41.62
C ASN A 113 -78.15 -102.74 -42.52
N ALA A 114 -78.70 -103.80 -41.90
CA ALA A 114 -78.64 -105.17 -42.42
C ALA A 114 -79.96 -105.69 -43.03
N LYS A 115 -79.82 -106.74 -43.84
CA LYS A 115 -80.86 -107.67 -44.31
C LYS A 115 -80.24 -109.08 -44.29
N ASN A 116 -80.95 -110.19 -44.07
CA ASN A 116 -82.39 -110.48 -44.22
C ASN A 116 -82.80 -111.56 -43.16
N SER A 117 -84.00 -111.52 -42.56
CA SER A 117 -85.24 -112.26 -42.96
C SER A 117 -85.11 -113.80 -42.96
N ASN A 118 -86.00 -114.63 -42.40
CA ASN A 118 -87.39 -114.50 -41.92
C ASN A 118 -87.59 -115.35 -40.61
N ALA A 119 -88.71 -115.38 -39.88
CA ALA A 119 -90.08 -114.85 -40.06
C ALA A 119 -90.58 -114.27 -38.69
N THR A 120 -91.85 -114.22 -38.21
CA THR A 120 -93.17 -114.72 -38.66
C THR A 120 -94.31 -113.95 -37.96
N ALA A 121 -95.45 -113.72 -38.65
CA ALA A 121 -96.85 -113.65 -38.14
C ALA A 121 -97.57 -112.35 -37.63
N PRO A 122 -97.07 -111.44 -36.75
CA PRO A 122 -97.93 -110.46 -36.06
C PRO A 122 -98.07 -109.10 -36.77
N LEU A 123 -98.55 -109.08 -38.03
CA LEU A 123 -98.49 -107.87 -38.87
C LEU A 123 -99.76 -106.98 -38.88
N LEU A 124 -100.95 -107.55 -38.67
CA LEU A 124 -102.22 -106.86 -38.95
C LEU A 124 -102.64 -105.83 -37.89
N GLU A 125 -102.38 -106.10 -36.61
CA GLU A 125 -102.85 -105.29 -35.47
C GLU A 125 -102.12 -103.93 -35.36
N ALA A 126 -100.90 -103.83 -35.88
CA ALA A 126 -100.07 -102.62 -35.81
C ALA A 126 -100.49 -101.48 -36.77
N ILE A 127 -101.38 -101.74 -37.73
CA ILE A 127 -101.72 -100.78 -38.79
C ILE A 127 -102.79 -99.78 -38.33
N GLU A 128 -103.73 -100.21 -37.48
CA GLU A 128 -104.89 -99.38 -37.10
C GLU A 128 -104.53 -98.28 -36.09
N GLU A 129 -103.67 -98.58 -35.10
CA GLU A 129 -103.13 -97.56 -34.18
C GLU A 129 -102.33 -96.45 -34.90
N SER A 130 -101.71 -96.78 -36.04
CA SER A 130 -100.81 -95.89 -36.79
C SER A 130 -101.54 -94.66 -37.34
N PHE A 131 -102.80 -94.82 -37.76
CA PHE A 131 -103.58 -93.73 -38.35
C PHE A 131 -104.08 -92.73 -37.29
N GLN A 132 -104.60 -93.21 -36.17
CA GLN A 132 -105.14 -92.33 -35.11
C GLN A 132 -104.05 -91.43 -34.51
N ARG A 133 -102.85 -91.99 -34.25
CA ARG A 133 -101.70 -91.24 -33.70
C ARG A 133 -101.21 -90.13 -34.63
N LYS A 134 -101.34 -90.27 -35.96
CA LYS A 134 -100.93 -89.22 -36.92
C LYS A 134 -101.84 -87.99 -36.87
N MET A 135 -103.16 -88.18 -36.73
CA MET A 135 -104.12 -87.09 -36.82
C MET A 135 -104.08 -86.15 -35.60
N GLN A 136 -103.91 -86.68 -34.39
CA GLN A 136 -103.75 -85.85 -33.17
C GLN A 136 -102.48 -84.98 -33.22
N ASN A 137 -101.36 -85.54 -33.69
CA ASN A 137 -100.08 -84.81 -33.73
C ASN A 137 -100.11 -83.57 -34.64
N LEU A 138 -100.87 -83.60 -35.74
CA LEU A 138 -100.95 -82.48 -36.68
C LEU A 138 -101.67 -81.26 -36.09
N VAL A 139 -102.74 -81.49 -35.32
CA VAL A 139 -103.49 -80.43 -34.63
C VAL A 139 -102.62 -79.79 -33.54
N LEU A 140 -101.89 -80.61 -32.77
CA LEU A 140 -101.04 -80.14 -31.67
C LEU A 140 -99.83 -79.31 -32.16
N ALA A 141 -99.35 -79.55 -33.39
CA ALA A 141 -98.25 -78.79 -33.99
C ALA A 141 -98.69 -77.35 -34.34
N ASN A 142 -99.74 -77.20 -35.16
CA ASN A 142 -100.25 -75.90 -35.62
C ASN A 142 -100.61 -74.96 -34.45
N GLN A 143 -101.15 -75.50 -33.36
CA GLN A 143 -101.58 -74.71 -32.21
C GLN A 143 -100.41 -74.12 -31.41
N LYS A 144 -99.25 -74.78 -31.38
CA LYS A 144 -98.01 -74.29 -30.74
C LYS A 144 -97.34 -73.18 -31.55
N GLU A 145 -97.35 -73.27 -32.87
CA GLU A 145 -96.65 -72.33 -33.75
C GLU A 145 -97.26 -70.92 -33.68
N ILE A 146 -98.59 -70.83 -33.63
CA ILE A 146 -99.30 -69.55 -33.48
C ILE A 146 -98.98 -68.86 -32.14
N GLN A 147 -98.72 -69.62 -31.07
CA GLN A 147 -98.36 -69.05 -29.76
C GLN A 147 -96.94 -68.47 -29.76
N SER A 148 -95.96 -69.17 -30.33
CA SER A 148 -94.55 -68.71 -30.32
C SER A 148 -94.35 -67.39 -31.07
N ILE A 149 -95.06 -67.18 -32.18
CA ILE A 149 -95.00 -65.95 -32.99
C ILE A 149 -95.52 -64.74 -32.20
N ARG A 150 -96.63 -64.90 -31.44
CA ARG A 150 -97.16 -63.82 -30.58
C ARG A 150 -96.20 -63.46 -29.47
N GLU A 151 -95.56 -64.44 -28.84
CA GLU A 151 -94.68 -64.20 -27.70
C GLU A 151 -93.35 -63.54 -28.12
N ASN A 152 -92.74 -64.00 -29.22
CA ASN A 152 -91.53 -63.38 -29.77
C ASN A 152 -91.73 -61.89 -30.11
N LYS A 153 -92.86 -61.52 -30.73
CA LYS A 153 -93.13 -60.13 -31.09
C LYS A 153 -93.16 -59.20 -29.86
N ARG A 154 -93.72 -59.66 -28.74
CA ARG A 154 -93.80 -58.90 -27.48
C ARG A 154 -92.42 -58.69 -26.84
N ARG A 155 -91.59 -59.76 -26.81
CA ARG A 155 -90.24 -59.74 -26.22
C ARG A 155 -89.29 -58.75 -26.93
N VAL A 156 -89.37 -58.65 -28.26
CA VAL A 156 -88.53 -57.72 -29.04
C VAL A 156 -88.86 -56.25 -28.74
N GLU A 157 -90.14 -55.93 -28.57
CA GLU A 157 -90.61 -54.54 -28.40
C GLU A 157 -90.30 -53.99 -26.99
N GLU A 158 -90.38 -54.84 -25.95
CA GLU A 158 -89.90 -54.49 -24.60
C GLU A 158 -88.38 -54.34 -24.54
N GLN A 159 -87.61 -55.21 -25.22
CA GLN A 159 -86.15 -55.10 -25.26
C GLN A 159 -85.66 -53.81 -25.93
N ARG A 160 -86.38 -53.28 -26.93
CA ARG A 160 -85.98 -52.03 -27.59
C ARG A 160 -86.14 -50.82 -26.66
N LYS A 161 -87.30 -50.70 -25.98
CA LYS A 161 -87.56 -49.61 -25.02
C LYS A 161 -86.57 -49.60 -23.85
N ARG A 162 -86.23 -50.77 -23.29
CA ARG A 162 -85.26 -50.87 -22.18
C ARG A 162 -83.87 -50.36 -22.60
N LYS A 163 -83.40 -50.73 -23.81
CA LYS A 163 -82.11 -50.25 -24.35
C LYS A 163 -82.09 -48.75 -24.60
N GLU A 164 -83.15 -48.18 -25.18
CA GLU A 164 -83.27 -46.73 -25.43
C GLU A 164 -83.23 -45.91 -24.12
N GLU A 165 -83.87 -46.38 -23.04
CA GLU A 165 -83.85 -45.68 -21.75
C GLU A 165 -82.50 -45.84 -20.99
N GLU A 166 -81.90 -47.03 -21.04
CA GLU A 166 -80.60 -47.33 -20.44
C GLU A 166 -79.47 -46.53 -21.12
N GLU A 167 -79.48 -46.43 -22.45
CA GLU A 167 -78.50 -45.64 -23.20
C GLU A 167 -78.62 -44.14 -22.91
N ARG A 168 -79.85 -43.60 -22.77
CA ARG A 168 -80.06 -42.19 -22.39
C ARG A 168 -79.50 -41.89 -21.00
N LYS A 169 -79.86 -42.71 -20.00
CA LYS A 169 -79.36 -42.56 -18.62
C LYS A 169 -77.83 -42.68 -18.55
N ARG A 170 -77.23 -43.57 -19.34
CA ARG A 170 -75.76 -43.71 -19.43
C ARG A 170 -75.09 -42.47 -20.02
N LYS A 171 -75.67 -41.87 -21.06
CA LYS A 171 -75.17 -40.62 -21.67
C LYS A 171 -75.28 -39.42 -20.72
N GLU A 172 -76.41 -39.24 -20.04
CA GLU A 172 -76.60 -38.18 -19.03
C GLU A 172 -75.62 -38.31 -17.86
N ALA A 173 -75.38 -39.55 -17.39
CA ALA A 173 -74.41 -39.81 -16.32
C ALA A 173 -72.95 -39.55 -16.77
N GLU A 174 -72.57 -39.97 -17.97
CA GLU A 174 -71.23 -39.75 -18.51
C GLU A 174 -70.94 -38.26 -18.76
N GLU A 175 -71.92 -37.50 -19.28
CA GLU A 175 -71.76 -36.06 -19.48
C GLU A 175 -71.66 -35.31 -18.14
N LYS A 176 -72.51 -35.64 -17.16
CA LYS A 176 -72.43 -35.04 -15.82
C LYS A 176 -71.07 -35.31 -15.16
N ALA A 177 -70.58 -36.55 -15.23
CA ALA A 177 -69.28 -36.93 -14.69
C ALA A 177 -68.12 -36.17 -15.35
N LYS A 178 -68.17 -35.95 -16.68
CA LYS A 178 -67.16 -35.15 -17.40
C LYS A 178 -67.17 -33.69 -16.95
N ARG A 179 -68.34 -33.04 -16.91
CA ARG A 179 -68.47 -31.63 -16.45
C ARG A 179 -67.96 -31.45 -15.01
N GLU A 180 -68.28 -32.40 -14.13
CA GLU A 180 -67.85 -32.37 -12.72
C GLU A 180 -66.33 -32.60 -12.57
N GLN A 181 -65.76 -33.54 -13.33
CA GLN A 181 -64.32 -33.78 -13.36
C GLN A 181 -63.53 -32.61 -13.96
N GLU A 182 -64.08 -31.91 -14.96
CA GLU A 182 -63.46 -30.73 -15.57
C GLU A 182 -63.50 -29.50 -14.64
N LEU A 183 -64.63 -29.24 -13.98
CA LEU A 183 -64.72 -28.23 -12.91
C LEU A 183 -63.73 -28.50 -11.76
N LEU A 184 -63.50 -29.77 -11.42
CA LEU A 184 -62.53 -30.15 -10.38
C LEU A 184 -61.08 -29.95 -10.83
N ARG A 185 -60.77 -30.10 -12.13
CA ARG A 185 -59.45 -29.77 -12.69
C ARG A 185 -59.22 -28.26 -12.69
N GLN A 186 -60.14 -27.49 -13.28
CA GLN A 186 -60.03 -26.03 -13.35
C GLN A 186 -59.80 -25.38 -11.98
N LYS A 187 -60.51 -25.85 -10.93
CA LYS A 187 -60.29 -25.37 -9.55
C LYS A 187 -58.88 -25.69 -9.01
N LYS A 188 -58.34 -26.89 -9.29
CA LYS A 188 -56.98 -27.26 -8.88
C LYS A 188 -55.92 -26.45 -9.62
N ASP A 189 -56.10 -26.28 -10.94
CA ASP A 189 -55.16 -25.53 -11.78
C ASP A 189 -55.13 -24.04 -11.38
N GLU A 190 -56.28 -23.47 -11.00
CA GLU A 190 -56.37 -22.09 -10.49
C GLU A 190 -55.76 -21.95 -9.08
N GLU A 191 -55.99 -22.91 -8.17
CA GLU A 191 -55.40 -22.90 -6.83
C GLU A 191 -53.87 -23.09 -6.88
N GLU A 192 -53.38 -24.00 -7.74
CA GLU A 192 -51.95 -24.23 -7.93
C GLU A 192 -51.26 -23.00 -8.55
N ARG A 193 -51.91 -22.33 -9.51
CA ARG A 193 -51.44 -21.01 -10.01
C ARG A 193 -51.35 -19.98 -8.90
N LYS A 194 -52.40 -19.82 -8.09
CA LYS A 194 -52.44 -18.83 -7.00
C LYS A 194 -51.37 -19.11 -5.94
N ARG A 195 -51.12 -20.39 -5.60
CA ARG A 195 -50.02 -20.81 -4.72
C ARG A 195 -48.66 -20.44 -5.32
N LYS A 196 -48.41 -20.76 -6.60
CA LYS A 196 -47.15 -20.45 -7.30
C LYS A 196 -46.90 -18.95 -7.46
N GLU A 197 -47.93 -18.14 -7.75
CA GLU A 197 -47.80 -16.68 -7.80
C GLU A 197 -47.50 -16.05 -6.42
N ALA A 198 -48.11 -16.58 -5.35
CA ALA A 198 -47.83 -16.13 -3.98
C ALA A 198 -46.40 -16.51 -3.54
N GLU A 199 -45.97 -17.74 -3.83
CA GLU A 199 -44.62 -18.23 -3.52
C GLU A 199 -43.55 -17.46 -4.30
N ALA A 200 -43.75 -17.21 -5.60
CA ALA A 200 -42.84 -16.41 -6.43
C ALA A 200 -42.70 -14.97 -5.91
N LYS A 201 -43.81 -14.31 -5.52
CA LYS A 201 -43.77 -12.96 -4.92
C LYS A 201 -43.02 -12.95 -3.59
N LEU A 202 -43.25 -13.94 -2.72
CA LEU A 202 -42.54 -14.06 -1.45
C LEU A 202 -41.04 -14.33 -1.65
N ALA A 203 -40.66 -15.10 -2.67
CA ALA A 203 -39.27 -15.36 -3.02
C ALA A 203 -38.57 -14.09 -3.55
N GLN A 204 -39.23 -13.33 -4.43
CA GLN A 204 -38.72 -12.04 -4.92
C GLN A 204 -38.53 -11.03 -3.80
N GLN A 205 -39.52 -10.85 -2.92
CA GLN A 205 -39.41 -9.94 -1.77
C GLN A 205 -38.23 -10.31 -0.86
N LYS A 206 -38.04 -11.60 -0.55
CA LYS A 206 -36.90 -12.07 0.25
C LYS A 206 -35.56 -11.84 -0.44
N GLN A 207 -35.45 -12.05 -1.75
CA GLN A 207 -34.21 -11.75 -2.49
C GLN A 207 -33.90 -10.25 -2.54
N GLU A 208 -34.91 -9.40 -2.70
CA GLU A 208 -34.71 -7.94 -2.73
C GLU A 208 -34.33 -7.38 -1.36
N GLU A 209 -34.95 -7.89 -0.28
CA GLU A 209 -34.62 -7.53 1.10
C GLU A 209 -33.20 -8.02 1.48
N GLN A 210 -32.82 -9.22 1.07
CA GLN A 210 -31.45 -9.72 1.25
C GLN A 210 -30.42 -8.89 0.46
N ARG A 211 -30.71 -8.54 -0.80
CA ARG A 211 -29.85 -7.65 -1.59
C ARG A 211 -29.64 -6.30 -0.90
N LYS A 212 -30.72 -5.64 -0.48
CA LYS A 212 -30.67 -4.35 0.23
C LYS A 212 -29.86 -4.44 1.53
N LYS A 213 -30.04 -5.50 2.32
CA LYS A 213 -29.24 -5.73 3.54
C LYS A 213 -27.75 -5.94 3.26
N ILE A 214 -27.40 -6.72 2.23
CA ILE A 214 -25.99 -6.94 1.81
C ILE A 214 -25.38 -5.64 1.29
N GLU A 215 -26.11 -4.86 0.50
CA GLU A 215 -25.66 -3.59 -0.08
C GLU A 215 -25.44 -2.53 1.01
N GLU A 216 -26.40 -2.37 1.94
CA GLU A 216 -26.28 -1.46 3.09
C GLU A 216 -25.15 -1.87 4.06
N GLN A 217 -24.90 -3.18 4.23
CA GLN A 217 -23.81 -3.70 5.05
C GLN A 217 -22.43 -3.46 4.39
N ASN A 218 -22.32 -3.65 3.07
CA ASN A 218 -21.12 -3.31 2.30
C ASN A 218 -20.83 -1.80 2.28
N GLU A 219 -21.87 -0.96 2.20
CA GLU A 219 -21.77 0.50 2.27
C GLU A 219 -21.22 0.93 3.64
N LYS A 220 -21.78 0.38 4.73
CA LYS A 220 -21.30 0.64 6.11
C LYS A 220 -19.86 0.14 6.31
N GLU A 221 -19.49 -1.02 5.79
CA GLU A 221 -18.11 -1.52 5.89
C GLU A 221 -17.13 -0.64 5.08
N ARG A 222 -17.53 -0.16 3.89
CA ARG A 222 -16.74 0.81 3.11
C ARG A 222 -16.58 2.16 3.81
N GLN A 223 -17.63 2.66 4.45
CA GLN A 223 -17.57 3.89 5.24
C GLN A 223 -16.65 3.72 6.45
N LEU A 224 -16.81 2.63 7.22
CA LEU A 224 -15.93 2.32 8.36
C LEU A 224 -14.47 2.16 7.94
N LYS A 225 -14.17 1.48 6.82
CA LYS A 225 -12.80 1.35 6.30
C LYS A 225 -12.21 2.72 5.91
N LYS A 226 -12.94 3.55 5.16
CA LYS A 226 -12.50 4.91 4.81
C LYS A 226 -12.30 5.79 6.03
N GLU A 227 -13.19 5.72 7.01
CA GLU A 227 -13.11 6.55 8.22
C GLU A 227 -11.97 6.08 9.13
N HIS A 228 -11.74 4.78 9.25
CA HIS A 228 -10.59 4.20 9.95
C HIS A 228 -9.27 4.58 9.26
N GLU A 229 -9.18 4.48 7.92
CA GLU A 229 -8.03 4.88 7.12
C GLU A 229 -7.76 6.39 7.25
N ALA A 230 -8.78 7.24 7.19
CA ALA A 230 -8.66 8.68 7.42
C ALA A 230 -8.23 9.02 8.85
N LYS A 231 -8.74 8.32 9.87
CA LYS A 231 -8.28 8.45 11.27
C LYS A 231 -6.81 8.04 11.42
N LEU A 232 -6.40 6.96 10.77
CA LEU A 232 -5.02 6.44 10.82
C LEU A 232 -4.05 7.35 10.05
N LEU A 233 -4.48 7.96 8.94
CA LEU A 233 -3.74 8.99 8.22
C LEU A 233 -3.60 10.28 9.06
N GLN A 234 -4.69 10.79 9.65
CA GLN A 234 -4.63 11.92 10.58
C GLN A 234 -3.76 11.64 11.82
N GLN A 235 -3.74 10.40 12.30
CA GLN A 235 -2.90 10.00 13.43
C GLN A 235 -1.42 9.95 13.01
N LYS A 236 -1.11 9.44 11.81
CA LYS A 236 0.22 9.55 11.20
C LYS A 236 0.65 11.00 10.96
N ASP A 237 -0.23 11.88 10.52
CA ASP A 237 0.07 13.31 10.35
C ASP A 237 0.30 14.04 11.68
N LYS A 238 -0.46 13.69 12.73
CA LYS A 238 -0.25 14.23 14.08
C LYS A 238 1.08 13.74 14.67
N LEU A 239 1.43 12.46 14.49
CA LEU A 239 2.71 11.89 14.89
C LEU A 239 3.88 12.45 14.05
N GLY A 240 3.72 12.58 12.73
CA GLY A 240 4.72 13.14 11.81
C GLY A 240 4.92 14.66 11.93
N LYS A 241 4.05 15.35 12.66
CA LYS A 241 4.27 16.73 13.15
C LYS A 241 5.01 16.79 14.49
N ALA A 242 5.04 15.69 15.25
CA ALA A 242 5.71 15.60 16.55
C ALA A 242 7.11 14.94 16.47
N VAL A 243 7.31 14.02 15.52
CA VAL A 243 8.58 13.32 15.27
C VAL A 243 9.43 14.10 14.26
N THR A 244 10.75 14.04 14.42
CA THR A 244 11.70 14.66 13.47
C THR A 244 11.59 14.01 12.09
N ASN A 245 11.20 14.78 11.06
CA ASN A 245 11.28 14.33 9.67
C ASN A 245 12.71 14.54 9.13
N PHE A 246 13.48 13.45 9.03
CA PHE A 246 14.88 13.48 8.62
C PHE A 246 15.09 13.87 7.14
N ASP A 247 14.12 13.65 6.26
CA ASP A 247 14.21 14.07 4.85
C ASP A 247 14.35 15.59 4.71
N LYS A 248 13.61 16.36 5.52
CA LYS A 248 13.74 17.81 5.61
C LYS A 248 15.08 18.24 6.19
N ILE A 249 15.66 17.47 7.12
CA ILE A 249 16.99 17.75 7.67
C ILE A 249 18.08 17.47 6.62
N SER A 250 17.94 16.38 5.86
CA SER A 250 18.80 16.07 4.71
C SER A 250 18.71 17.15 3.63
N LYS A 251 17.50 17.59 3.25
CA LYS A 251 17.31 18.70 2.29
C LYS A 251 17.91 20.02 2.80
N MET A 252 17.81 20.30 4.10
CA MET A 252 18.44 21.47 4.73
C MET A 252 19.98 21.38 4.71
N PHE A 253 20.54 20.20 4.98
CA PHE A 253 21.98 19.95 4.87
C PHE A 253 22.48 20.18 3.44
N TRP A 254 21.82 19.57 2.44
CA TRP A 254 22.20 19.71 1.04
C TRP A 254 22.07 21.16 0.53
N HIS A 255 21.00 21.88 0.89
CA HIS A 255 20.90 23.31 0.60
C HIS A 255 22.11 24.13 1.08
N TYR A 256 22.63 23.86 2.29
CA TYR A 256 23.84 24.52 2.77
C TYR A 256 25.14 24.02 2.09
N LYS A 257 25.18 22.77 1.60
CA LYS A 257 26.29 22.26 0.78
C LYS A 257 26.32 22.95 -0.60
N ASP A 258 25.15 23.08 -1.23
CA ASP A 258 24.97 23.81 -2.49
C ASP A 258 25.33 25.29 -2.33
N LYS A 259 24.93 25.92 -1.21
CA LYS A 259 25.33 27.29 -0.87
C LYS A 259 26.86 27.44 -0.73
N ILE A 260 27.57 26.43 -0.21
CA ILE A 260 29.04 26.44 -0.14
C ILE A 260 29.68 26.32 -1.53
N ALA A 261 29.07 25.54 -2.44
CA ALA A 261 29.49 25.51 -3.84
C ALA A 261 29.24 26.86 -4.54
N GLN A 262 28.07 27.48 -4.31
CA GLN A 262 27.78 28.84 -4.79
C GLN A 262 28.82 29.84 -4.27
N ILE A 263 29.15 29.85 -2.98
CA ILE A 263 30.17 30.75 -2.40
C ILE A 263 31.55 30.52 -3.05
N LYS A 264 31.90 29.27 -3.40
CA LYS A 264 33.13 28.94 -4.16
C LYS A 264 33.08 29.61 -5.56
N GLN A 265 31.97 29.43 -6.28
CA GLN A 265 31.78 29.89 -7.66
C GLN A 265 31.61 31.41 -7.81
N ASP A 266 30.75 32.04 -7.02
CA ASP A 266 30.29 33.42 -7.21
C ASP A 266 31.17 34.45 -6.46
N ILE A 267 31.85 34.02 -5.38
CA ILE A 267 32.59 34.93 -4.48
C ILE A 267 34.09 34.62 -4.46
N VAL A 268 34.48 33.35 -4.29
CA VAL A 268 35.89 32.97 -4.06
C VAL A 268 36.70 32.81 -5.34
N LEU A 269 36.10 32.39 -6.45
CA LEU A 269 36.78 32.36 -7.75
C LEU A 269 36.88 33.75 -8.41
N PRO A 270 35.82 34.59 -8.50
CA PRO A 270 35.90 35.84 -9.25
C PRO A 270 36.86 36.86 -8.64
N ILE A 271 37.01 36.88 -7.31
CA ILE A 271 37.96 37.78 -6.64
C ILE A 271 39.43 37.53 -7.04
N LYS A 272 39.78 36.33 -7.55
CA LYS A 272 41.12 36.05 -8.08
C LYS A 272 41.43 36.92 -9.31
N ASN A 273 40.39 37.21 -10.09
CA ASN A 273 40.45 37.97 -11.34
C ASN A 273 40.08 39.45 -11.14
N ALA A 274 39.69 39.86 -9.93
CA ALA A 274 39.35 41.25 -9.59
C ALA A 274 40.58 42.18 -9.68
N ASP A 275 40.31 43.49 -9.64
CA ASP A 275 41.35 44.52 -9.75
C ASP A 275 42.45 44.39 -8.67
N VAL A 276 43.65 44.84 -9.02
CA VAL A 276 44.83 44.82 -8.15
C VAL A 276 44.62 45.65 -6.87
N ASN A 277 43.85 46.75 -6.93
CA ASN A 277 43.56 47.56 -5.74
C ASN A 277 42.63 46.82 -4.78
N VAL A 278 41.58 46.17 -5.29
CA VAL A 278 40.66 45.34 -4.49
C VAL A 278 41.41 44.15 -3.85
N ARG A 279 42.21 43.41 -4.63
CA ARG A 279 43.01 42.30 -4.09
C ARG A 279 44.05 42.76 -3.06
N ASN A 280 44.65 43.94 -3.22
CA ASN A 280 45.55 44.54 -2.25
C ASN A 280 44.83 44.96 -0.95
N LEU A 281 43.65 45.60 -1.07
CA LEU A 281 42.81 45.98 0.08
C LEU A 281 42.43 44.75 0.89
N LEU A 282 41.83 43.74 0.24
CA LEU A 282 41.42 42.50 0.89
C LEU A 282 42.59 41.74 1.51
N SER A 283 43.76 41.71 0.87
CA SER A 283 44.96 41.06 1.43
C SER A 283 45.49 41.76 2.68
N ARG A 284 45.43 43.11 2.72
CA ARG A 284 45.77 43.91 3.91
C ARG A 284 44.76 43.72 5.02
N HIS A 285 43.47 43.78 4.70
CA HIS A 285 42.37 43.66 5.68
C HIS A 285 42.25 42.26 6.24
N LYS A 286 42.35 41.19 5.42
CA LYS A 286 42.48 39.79 5.88
C LYS A 286 43.55 39.65 6.97
N ARG A 287 44.73 40.25 6.76
CA ARG A 287 45.86 40.20 7.70
C ARG A 287 45.62 40.99 9.00
N LYS A 288 44.85 42.08 8.95
CA LYS A 288 44.40 42.83 10.13
C LYS A 288 43.31 42.11 10.92
N ILE A 289 42.36 41.48 10.22
CA ILE A 289 41.17 40.82 10.77
C ILE A 289 41.52 39.49 11.45
N ASN A 290 42.32 38.63 10.81
CA ASN A 290 42.57 37.28 11.32
C ASN A 290 43.05 37.20 12.79
N PRO A 291 43.99 38.04 13.28
CA PRO A 291 44.41 38.00 14.68
C PRO A 291 43.38 38.60 15.67
N LYS A 292 42.28 39.21 15.21
CA LYS A 292 41.29 39.86 16.10
C LYS A 292 40.49 38.87 16.92
N PHE A 293 40.17 37.70 16.36
CA PHE A 293 39.43 36.66 17.06
C PHE A 293 40.24 36.11 18.25
N GLY A 294 41.52 35.81 18.04
CA GLY A 294 42.48 35.46 19.11
C GLY A 294 43.03 36.65 19.92
N GLN A 295 42.44 37.84 19.77
CA GLN A 295 42.65 39.00 20.66
C GLN A 295 41.45 39.22 21.58
N LEU A 296 40.41 38.39 21.49
CA LEU A 296 39.32 38.40 22.45
C LEU A 296 39.79 37.92 23.82
N THR A 297 39.22 38.50 24.87
CA THR A 297 39.40 38.09 26.25
C THR A 297 38.04 38.08 26.94
N ASN A 298 37.99 37.69 28.22
CA ASN A 298 36.73 37.69 28.98
C ASN A 298 36.26 39.10 29.39
N SER A 299 36.86 40.19 28.88
CA SER A 299 36.49 41.59 29.16
C SER A 299 35.58 42.18 28.08
N ASN A 300 34.52 42.87 28.49
CA ASN A 300 33.60 43.54 27.57
C ASN A 300 34.26 44.77 26.91
N GLN A 301 35.13 45.53 27.59
CA GLN A 301 35.89 46.63 26.98
C GLN A 301 36.74 46.16 25.79
N GLN A 302 37.44 45.03 25.93
CA GLN A 302 38.23 44.46 24.83
C GLN A 302 37.33 43.95 23.69
N LEU A 303 36.16 43.38 24.00
CA LEU A 303 35.16 43.00 23.00
C LEU A 303 34.67 44.21 22.19
N PHE A 304 34.27 45.31 22.83
CA PHE A 304 33.79 46.52 22.14
C PHE A 304 34.86 47.13 21.23
N LYS A 305 36.13 47.15 21.68
CA LYS A 305 37.26 47.57 20.86
C LYS A 305 37.40 46.71 19.60
N ILE A 306 37.36 45.38 19.75
CA ILE A 306 37.47 44.44 18.63
C ILE A 306 36.26 44.53 17.68
N GLN A 307 35.05 44.74 18.20
CA GLN A 307 33.83 45.00 17.41
C GLN A 307 34.01 46.24 16.53
N ASN A 308 34.41 47.38 17.10
CA ASN A 308 34.62 48.63 16.37
C ASN A 308 35.73 48.52 15.31
N GLU A 309 36.86 47.91 15.65
CA GLU A 309 37.97 47.69 14.71
C GLU A 309 37.56 46.78 13.53
N LEU A 310 36.74 45.76 13.77
CA LEU A 310 36.22 44.89 12.71
C LEU A 310 35.14 45.57 11.87
N THR A 311 34.19 46.29 12.50
CA THR A 311 33.15 47.06 11.80
C THR A 311 33.75 48.06 10.82
N GLN A 312 34.82 48.79 11.20
CA GLN A 312 35.51 49.68 10.27
C GLN A 312 36.13 48.92 9.08
N LEU A 313 36.88 47.84 9.34
CA LEU A 313 37.55 47.06 8.29
C LEU A 313 36.56 46.36 7.34
N ILE A 314 35.34 46.07 7.79
CA ILE A 314 34.26 45.55 6.95
C ILE A 314 33.63 46.69 6.13
N ASN A 315 33.35 47.84 6.76
CA ASN A 315 32.79 49.02 6.07
C ASN A 315 33.71 49.55 4.96
N ASP A 316 35.04 49.52 5.16
CA ASP A 316 36.04 49.85 4.13
C ASP A 316 35.86 49.05 2.82
N THR A 317 35.21 47.87 2.86
CA THR A 317 34.97 47.02 1.69
C THR A 317 33.61 47.22 1.02
N LYS A 318 32.65 47.93 1.65
CA LYS A 318 31.27 48.10 1.13
C LYS A 318 31.18 48.83 -0.22
N GLY A 319 32.25 49.51 -0.65
CA GLY A 319 32.34 50.13 -1.98
C GLY A 319 32.40 49.13 -3.15
N ASP A 320 32.73 47.86 -2.89
CA ASP A 320 32.70 46.77 -3.88
C ASP A 320 31.96 45.57 -3.29
N SER A 321 30.83 45.19 -3.91
CA SER A 321 29.96 44.12 -3.38
C SER A 321 30.66 42.75 -3.34
N LEU A 322 31.52 42.45 -4.32
CA LEU A 322 32.25 41.18 -4.38
C LEU A 322 33.32 41.13 -3.27
N ALA A 323 34.00 42.25 -3.03
CA ALA A 323 34.98 42.41 -1.95
C ALA A 323 34.34 42.29 -0.57
N TYR A 324 33.17 42.91 -0.37
CA TYR A 324 32.38 42.85 0.85
C TYR A 324 31.89 41.42 1.14
N HIS A 325 31.25 40.74 0.19
CA HIS A 325 30.83 39.35 0.37
C HIS A 325 32.03 38.40 0.58
N TRP A 326 33.18 38.69 -0.03
CA TRP A 326 34.40 37.91 0.20
C TRP A 326 34.96 38.10 1.61
N ILE A 327 35.01 39.33 2.15
CA ILE A 327 35.53 39.56 3.50
C ILE A 327 34.59 38.99 4.58
N LEU A 328 33.27 39.03 4.36
CA LEU A 328 32.29 38.35 5.24
C LEU A 328 32.45 36.83 5.20
N ASN A 329 32.63 36.22 4.03
CA ASN A 329 32.93 34.78 3.93
C ASN A 329 34.28 34.41 4.57
N PHE A 330 35.30 35.29 4.49
CA PHE A 330 36.55 35.12 5.21
C PHE A 330 36.34 35.16 6.74
N ILE A 331 35.56 36.11 7.25
CA ILE A 331 35.19 36.20 8.67
C ILE A 331 34.43 34.94 9.12
N ALA A 332 33.45 34.47 8.34
CA ALA A 332 32.74 33.22 8.60
C ALA A 332 33.70 32.00 8.65
N LYS A 333 34.68 31.90 7.75
CA LYS A 333 35.75 30.87 7.84
C LYS A 333 36.59 31.04 9.11
N ALA A 334 37.01 32.26 9.46
CA ALA A 334 37.89 32.53 10.60
C ALA A 334 37.23 32.29 11.96
N VAL A 335 35.96 32.71 12.14
CA VAL A 335 35.20 32.48 13.39
C VAL A 335 34.97 30.99 13.63
N VAL A 336 34.54 30.22 12.62
CA VAL A 336 34.35 28.77 12.76
C VAL A 336 35.70 28.03 12.93
N HIS A 337 36.80 28.58 12.40
CA HIS A 337 38.16 28.09 12.66
C HIS A 337 38.58 28.32 14.11
N GLN A 338 38.32 29.50 14.67
CA GLN A 338 38.59 29.81 16.08
C GLN A 338 37.80 28.89 17.01
N ALA A 339 36.57 28.52 16.63
CA ALA A 339 35.75 27.58 17.39
C ALA A 339 36.33 26.15 17.40
N GLU A 340 36.86 25.66 16.28
CA GLU A 340 37.49 24.32 16.23
C GLU A 340 38.94 24.27 16.76
N THR A 341 39.49 25.39 17.25
CA THR A 341 40.88 25.48 17.74
C THR A 341 41.00 26.07 19.15
N GLU A 342 40.52 27.29 19.39
CA GLU A 342 40.57 27.91 20.74
C GLU A 342 39.44 27.41 21.63
N VAL A 343 38.19 27.46 21.16
CA VAL A 343 37.03 26.97 21.94
C VAL A 343 37.14 25.47 22.21
N ARG A 344 37.78 24.72 21.29
CA ARG A 344 38.15 23.31 21.49
C ARG A 344 38.93 23.06 22.79
N VAL A 345 39.94 23.90 23.08
CA VAL A 345 40.81 23.73 24.26
C VAL A 345 40.41 24.58 25.46
N LYS A 346 39.57 25.60 25.24
CA LYS A 346 39.11 26.58 26.23
C LYS A 346 37.63 26.91 26.00
N PRO A 347 36.68 26.06 26.42
CA PRO A 347 35.27 26.18 26.06
C PRO A 347 34.62 27.53 26.41
N GLU A 348 35.04 28.18 27.50
CA GLU A 348 34.51 29.48 27.93
C GLU A 348 34.88 30.63 26.98
N SER A 349 35.90 30.46 26.12
CA SER A 349 36.19 31.41 25.03
C SER A 349 35.07 31.50 23.98
N ALA A 350 34.13 30.53 23.96
CA ALA A 350 32.91 30.61 23.19
C ALA A 350 32.07 31.85 23.54
N LEU A 351 32.11 32.34 24.78
CA LEU A 351 31.29 33.48 25.23
C LEU A 351 31.66 34.80 24.54
N PRO A 352 32.92 35.32 24.63
CA PRO A 352 33.31 36.52 23.90
C PRO A 352 33.25 36.35 22.39
N LEU A 353 33.61 35.18 21.86
CA LEU A 353 33.53 34.90 20.42
C LEU A 353 32.07 34.90 19.93
N GLY A 354 31.14 34.37 20.73
CA GLY A 354 29.70 34.40 20.46
C GLY A 354 29.12 35.79 20.50
N LYS A 355 29.47 36.62 21.51
CA LYS A 355 29.03 38.03 21.57
C LYS A 355 29.57 38.86 20.40
N LEU A 356 30.82 38.64 19.98
CA LEU A 356 31.37 39.25 18.76
C LEU A 356 30.59 38.81 17.52
N THR A 357 30.41 37.49 17.36
CA THR A 357 29.77 36.92 16.17
C THR A 357 28.33 37.37 16.04
N LEU A 358 27.55 37.38 17.12
CA LEU A 358 26.16 37.85 17.13
C LEU A 358 26.04 39.33 16.74
N TYR A 359 26.93 40.19 17.24
CA TYR A 359 27.00 41.59 16.82
C TYR A 359 27.28 41.72 15.31
N LEU A 360 28.28 41.01 14.79
CA LEU A 360 28.60 41.04 13.35
C LEU A 360 27.46 40.49 12.48
N LEU A 361 26.69 39.52 12.98
CA LEU A 361 25.55 38.93 12.28
C LEU A 361 24.34 39.86 12.16
N VAL A 362 24.15 40.83 13.06
CA VAL A 362 23.10 41.85 12.94
C VAL A 362 23.59 43.12 12.24
N GLN A 363 24.85 43.51 12.45
CA GLN A 363 25.47 44.66 11.79
C GLN A 363 25.73 44.42 10.28
N PHE A 364 25.96 43.16 9.90
CA PHE A 364 26.18 42.74 8.51
C PHE A 364 25.32 41.52 8.17
N PRO A 365 24.01 41.69 7.90
CA PRO A 365 23.06 40.59 7.73
C PRO A 365 23.45 39.56 6.66
N GLU A 366 24.21 39.96 5.64
CA GLU A 366 24.71 39.07 4.59
C GLU A 366 25.68 38.00 5.14
N LEU A 367 26.25 38.22 6.34
CA LEU A 367 27.05 37.23 7.06
C LEU A 367 26.20 36.03 7.54
N GLN A 368 24.88 36.16 7.70
CA GLN A 368 24.03 35.13 8.30
C GLN A 368 24.02 33.84 7.48
N GLU A 369 23.74 33.92 6.18
CA GLU A 369 23.78 32.75 5.28
C GLU A 369 25.20 32.16 5.18
N LEU A 370 26.22 33.03 5.05
CA LEU A 370 27.62 32.65 4.90
C LEU A 370 28.13 31.89 6.13
N PHE A 371 27.76 32.34 7.34
CA PHE A 371 28.12 31.73 8.61
C PHE A 371 27.37 30.43 8.85
N MET A 372 26.05 30.40 8.63
CA MET A 372 25.25 29.17 8.84
C MET A 372 25.67 28.06 7.87
N ALA A 373 25.91 28.39 6.59
CA ALA A 373 26.45 27.44 5.62
C ALA A 373 27.85 26.92 6.04
N ARG A 374 28.70 27.79 6.61
CA ARG A 374 30.04 27.41 7.07
C ARG A 374 30.01 26.51 8.31
N LEU A 375 29.08 26.75 9.24
CA LEU A 375 28.81 25.87 10.38
C LEU A 375 28.34 24.49 9.88
N VAL A 376 27.29 24.44 9.05
CA VAL A 376 26.73 23.17 8.56
C VAL A 376 27.73 22.37 7.71
N LYS A 377 28.63 23.02 6.95
CA LYS A 377 29.75 22.33 6.23
C LYS A 377 30.75 21.64 7.16
N LYS A 378 30.88 22.09 8.42
CA LYS A 378 31.95 21.69 9.34
C LYS A 378 31.49 20.98 10.61
N CYS A 379 30.22 21.14 10.99
CA CYS A 379 29.56 20.51 12.13
C CYS A 379 28.05 20.41 11.80
N PRO A 380 27.62 19.38 11.05
CA PRO A 380 26.21 19.26 10.61
C PRO A 380 25.21 19.10 11.76
N PHE A 381 25.72 18.77 12.95
CA PHE A 381 24.97 18.67 14.19
C PHE A 381 24.27 19.98 14.61
N VAL A 382 24.71 21.16 14.14
CA VAL A 382 24.00 22.43 14.41
C VAL A 382 22.58 22.48 13.81
N ILE A 383 22.27 21.61 12.83
CA ILE A 383 20.91 21.36 12.32
C ILE A 383 20.41 19.96 12.67
N GLY A 384 21.11 19.19 13.51
CA GLY A 384 20.76 17.81 13.84
C GLY A 384 20.83 16.85 12.64
N PHE A 385 21.69 17.12 11.64
CA PHE A 385 21.95 16.17 10.56
C PHE A 385 22.95 15.11 11.00
N THR A 386 22.69 13.84 10.65
CA THR A 386 23.57 12.71 10.89
C THR A 386 23.44 11.73 9.73
N CYS A 387 24.57 11.24 9.21
CA CYS A 387 24.62 10.13 8.28
C CYS A 387 25.70 9.13 8.70
N GLU A 388 25.68 7.95 8.07
CA GLU A 388 26.69 6.92 8.23
C GLU A 388 28.09 7.42 7.83
N ILE A 389 29.14 6.93 8.50
CA ILE A 389 30.54 7.38 8.35
C ILE A 389 31.52 6.25 7.97
N ASP A 390 30.99 5.13 7.49
CA ASP A 390 31.80 4.00 7.00
C ASP A 390 32.28 4.25 5.56
N THR A 391 31.52 5.02 4.79
CA THR A 391 31.95 5.51 3.47
C THR A 391 32.79 6.78 3.59
N GLU A 392 33.71 7.00 2.63
CA GLU A 392 34.49 8.23 2.58
C GLU A 392 33.60 9.47 2.45
N LYS A 393 32.57 9.39 1.59
CA LYS A 393 31.60 10.48 1.39
C LYS A 393 30.81 10.78 2.67
N GLY A 394 30.48 9.77 3.47
CA GLY A 394 29.88 9.92 4.79
C GLY A 394 30.74 10.76 5.74
N ARG A 395 32.04 10.45 5.84
CA ARG A 395 32.99 11.25 6.63
C ARG A 395 33.15 12.68 6.12
N GLN A 396 33.28 12.86 4.80
CA GLN A 396 33.31 14.19 4.16
C GLN A 396 32.02 15.00 4.42
N ASN A 397 30.86 14.33 4.51
CA ASN A 397 29.58 14.97 4.83
C ASN A 397 29.46 15.34 6.31
N MET A 398 29.94 14.48 7.21
CA MET A 398 29.93 14.73 8.67
C MET A 398 31.01 15.71 9.15
N GLY A 399 31.91 16.17 8.29
CA GLY A 399 32.87 17.24 8.60
C GLY A 399 34.20 16.74 9.19
N TRP A 400 34.56 15.48 8.94
CA TRP A 400 35.89 14.93 9.25
C TRP A 400 36.97 15.60 8.39
N LYS A 401 38.17 15.82 8.95
CA LYS A 401 39.37 16.26 8.24
C LYS A 401 40.30 15.08 7.96
N ARG A 402 41.03 15.14 6.84
CA ARG A 402 42.27 14.39 6.67
C ARG A 402 43.46 15.17 7.27
N ASN A 403 44.48 14.45 7.72
CA ASN A 403 45.78 15.01 8.11
C ASN A 403 46.73 15.11 6.90
N ASN A 404 47.95 15.61 7.13
CA ASN A 404 48.98 15.78 6.10
C ASN A 404 49.44 14.46 5.42
N GLU A 405 49.11 13.31 5.99
CA GLU A 405 49.40 11.97 5.44
C GLU A 405 48.19 11.39 4.68
N ASN A 406 47.17 12.20 4.40
CA ASN A 406 45.88 11.82 3.86
C ASN A 406 45.09 10.80 4.71
N LYS A 407 45.48 10.54 5.96
CA LYS A 407 44.72 9.71 6.90
C LYS A 407 43.61 10.56 7.53
N TRP A 408 42.50 9.94 7.94
CA TRP A 408 41.51 10.63 8.76
C TRP A 408 42.13 11.08 10.10
N GLU A 409 41.68 12.22 10.63
CA GLU A 409 41.94 12.57 12.02
C GLU A 409 41.36 11.49 12.96
N ASP A 410 41.89 11.43 14.18
CA ASP A 410 41.39 10.51 15.20
C ASP A 410 40.02 10.95 15.76
N ASN A 411 39.30 10.00 16.33
CA ASN A 411 37.96 10.23 16.87
C ASN A 411 37.94 11.33 17.95
N THR A 412 38.99 11.45 18.76
CA THR A 412 39.07 12.45 19.83
C THR A 412 39.25 13.85 19.23
N SER A 413 40.14 14.03 18.25
CA SER A 413 40.26 15.29 17.50
C SER A 413 38.94 15.69 16.85
N TYR A 414 38.28 14.75 16.17
CA TYR A 414 36.99 15.02 15.53
C TYR A 414 35.93 15.44 16.57
N ASP A 415 35.74 14.67 17.64
CA ASP A 415 34.74 14.93 18.68
C ASP A 415 35.00 16.26 19.40
N GLU A 416 36.24 16.57 19.76
CA GLU A 416 36.63 17.84 20.38
C GLU A 416 36.41 19.04 19.44
N ARG A 417 36.70 18.92 18.13
CA ARG A 417 36.38 19.96 17.14
C ARG A 417 34.86 20.17 17.01
N MET A 418 34.07 19.09 16.99
CA MET A 418 32.61 19.20 16.91
C MET A 418 32.06 19.91 18.15
N GLY A 419 32.56 19.55 19.34
CA GLY A 419 32.25 20.22 20.61
C GLY A 419 32.53 21.72 20.55
N GLY A 420 33.75 22.12 20.18
CA GLY A 420 34.14 23.54 20.09
C GLY A 420 33.30 24.36 19.11
N ILE A 421 33.00 23.81 17.92
CA ILE A 421 32.11 24.47 16.94
C ILE A 421 30.68 24.60 17.49
N LEU A 422 30.15 23.56 18.13
CA LEU A 422 28.77 23.57 18.61
C LEU A 422 28.61 24.39 19.90
N SER A 423 29.62 24.49 20.77
CA SER A 423 29.66 25.45 21.89
C SER A 423 29.48 26.89 21.41
N LEU A 424 30.19 27.31 20.36
CA LEU A 424 30.01 28.66 19.80
C LEU A 424 28.56 28.88 19.32
N PHE A 425 27.98 27.91 18.61
CA PHE A 425 26.61 28.03 18.14
C PHE A 425 25.59 28.03 19.29
N ALA A 426 25.79 27.18 20.30
CA ALA A 426 24.97 27.13 21.52
C ALA A 426 24.98 28.49 22.24
N ILE A 427 26.16 29.10 22.43
CA ILE A 427 26.30 30.46 22.97
C ILE A 427 25.50 31.47 22.13
N ILE A 428 25.68 31.49 20.80
CA ILE A 428 24.97 32.40 19.91
C ILE A 428 23.45 32.24 20.07
N THR A 429 22.94 31.01 20.22
CA THR A 429 21.49 30.79 20.40
C THR A 429 20.93 31.21 21.76
N ARG A 430 21.76 31.36 22.81
CA ARG A 430 21.33 31.77 24.16
C ARG A 430 21.61 33.24 24.50
N LEU A 431 22.33 33.95 23.66
CA LEU A 431 22.65 35.35 23.89
C LEU A 431 21.44 36.26 23.64
N GLN A 432 21.37 37.33 24.41
CA GLN A 432 20.54 38.49 24.06
C GLN A 432 21.27 39.31 22.99
N LEU A 433 20.53 40.01 22.14
CA LEU A 433 21.12 40.95 21.18
C LEU A 433 21.85 42.08 21.93
N PRO A 434 22.89 42.69 21.32
CA PRO A 434 23.48 43.92 21.84
C PRO A 434 22.41 45.01 21.97
N GLN A 435 22.56 45.89 22.95
CA GLN A 435 21.53 46.88 23.33
C GLN A 435 21.16 47.87 22.21
N GLU A 436 22.04 48.05 21.23
CA GLU A 436 21.81 48.80 19.97
C GLU A 436 20.73 48.16 19.07
N PHE A 437 20.59 46.82 19.10
CA PHE A 437 19.74 46.05 18.18
C PHE A 437 18.54 45.36 18.86
N ILE A 438 18.58 45.18 20.18
CA ILE A 438 17.60 44.36 20.93
C ILE A 438 16.14 44.87 20.84
N THR A 439 15.94 46.15 20.57
CA THR A 439 14.61 46.77 20.41
C THR A 439 14.15 46.91 18.95
N THR A 440 15.05 46.73 17.98
CA THR A 440 14.81 47.02 16.55
C THR A 440 14.87 45.78 15.67
N THR A 441 15.55 44.73 16.11
CA THR A 441 16.02 43.62 15.27
C THR A 441 15.61 42.28 15.88
N SER A 442 15.15 41.34 15.06
CA SER A 442 14.90 39.96 15.50
C SER A 442 16.21 39.19 15.61
N HIS A 443 16.35 38.36 16.63
CA HIS A 443 17.57 37.56 16.82
C HIS A 443 17.73 36.52 15.70
N PRO A 444 18.82 36.52 14.91
CA PRO A 444 18.91 35.73 13.67
C PRO A 444 18.99 34.21 13.90
N PHE A 445 19.58 33.77 15.02
CA PHE A 445 19.71 32.35 15.37
C PHE A 445 19.16 32.08 16.79
N PRO A 446 17.84 32.13 17.02
CA PRO A 446 17.25 32.14 18.36
C PRO A 446 17.35 30.79 19.08
N ILE A 447 17.09 30.78 20.40
CA ILE A 447 17.15 29.60 21.29
C ILE A 447 16.31 28.38 20.82
N ALA A 448 15.33 28.58 19.95
CA ALA A 448 14.60 27.52 19.25
C ALA A 448 15.52 26.59 18.43
N LEU A 449 16.66 27.08 17.94
CA LEU A 449 17.65 26.25 17.24
C LEU A 449 18.37 25.29 18.19
N SER A 450 18.60 25.67 19.46
CA SER A 450 19.06 24.75 20.51
C SER A 450 18.01 23.67 20.82
N TRP A 451 16.71 24.03 20.88
CA TRP A 451 15.64 23.02 20.99
C TRP A 451 15.69 22.03 19.82
N HIS A 452 15.90 22.54 18.60
CA HIS A 452 16.03 21.71 17.41
C HIS A 452 17.24 20.75 17.45
N ILE A 453 18.40 21.17 17.95
CA ILE A 453 19.57 20.27 18.08
C ILE A 453 19.23 19.09 19.00
N LEU A 454 18.79 19.36 20.23
CA LEU A 454 18.47 18.32 21.21
C LEU A 454 17.35 17.41 20.71
N ALA A 455 16.23 17.99 20.27
CA ALA A 455 15.09 17.21 19.80
C ALA A 455 15.42 16.35 18.58
N ARG A 456 16.27 16.81 17.65
CA ARG A 456 16.68 16.00 16.49
C ARG A 456 17.58 14.86 16.91
N ILE A 457 18.59 15.11 17.77
CA ILE A 457 19.48 14.05 18.30
C ILE A 457 18.70 12.98 19.08
N CYS A 458 17.73 13.37 19.93
CA CYS A 458 16.86 12.41 20.63
C CYS A 458 15.99 11.55 19.69
N ASN A 459 15.72 12.01 18.46
CA ASN A 459 14.98 11.26 17.45
C ASN A 459 15.88 10.48 16.47
N THR A 460 17.21 10.69 16.50
CA THR A 460 18.14 10.05 15.56
C THR A 460 18.15 8.52 15.78
N PRO A 461 18.09 7.71 14.70
CA PRO A 461 18.21 6.25 14.82
C PRO A 461 19.46 5.83 15.60
N LEU A 462 19.30 4.98 16.62
CA LEU A 462 20.37 4.66 17.57
C LEU A 462 21.61 4.01 16.94
N ASN A 463 21.48 3.39 15.76
CA ASN A 463 22.61 2.88 14.98
C ASN A 463 23.51 3.98 14.38
N LEU A 464 23.02 5.23 14.29
CA LEU A 464 23.78 6.40 13.85
C LEU A 464 24.33 7.24 15.02
N ILE A 465 23.97 6.92 16.27
CA ILE A 465 24.47 7.61 17.47
C ILE A 465 25.90 7.16 17.77
N THR A 466 26.77 8.14 18.02
CA THR A 466 28.22 7.98 18.27
C THR A 466 28.64 8.74 19.53
N ASN A 467 29.87 8.54 20.01
CA ASN A 467 30.46 9.34 21.10
C ASN A 467 30.33 10.85 20.85
N THR A 468 30.54 11.29 19.60
CA THR A 468 30.37 12.66 19.10
C THR A 468 29.06 13.29 19.57
N HIS A 469 27.95 12.56 19.46
CA HIS A 469 26.61 13.06 19.81
C HIS A 469 26.51 13.41 21.30
N PHE A 470 27.16 12.64 22.17
CA PHE A 470 27.20 12.92 23.60
C PHE A 470 28.22 14.01 23.96
N VAL A 471 29.35 14.08 23.24
CA VAL A 471 30.34 15.16 23.42
C VAL A 471 29.72 16.51 23.08
N ILE A 472 29.04 16.65 21.94
CA ILE A 472 28.37 17.91 21.58
C ILE A 472 27.20 18.25 22.51
N LEU A 473 26.49 17.26 23.07
CA LEU A 473 25.43 17.51 24.05
C LEU A 473 26.00 18.04 25.37
N GLY A 474 27.17 17.55 25.80
CA GLY A 474 27.90 18.11 26.94
C GLY A 474 28.40 19.54 26.65
N SER A 475 29.06 19.75 25.50
CA SER A 475 29.50 21.08 25.05
C SER A 475 28.36 22.10 24.93
N TRP A 476 27.19 21.66 24.48
CA TRP A 476 25.97 22.47 24.46
C TRP A 476 25.47 22.79 25.87
N TRP A 477 25.52 21.82 26.79
CA TRP A 477 25.00 21.95 28.15
C TRP A 477 25.75 23.04 28.92
N ASP A 478 27.08 22.98 28.92
CA ASP A 478 27.96 23.96 29.57
C ASP A 478 27.76 25.39 29.02
N ALA A 479 27.40 25.50 27.74
CA ALA A 479 27.22 26.76 27.03
C ALA A 479 25.83 27.40 27.20
N ALA A 480 24.77 26.58 27.35
CA ALA A 480 23.39 27.04 27.17
C ALA A 480 22.30 26.38 28.06
N ALA A 481 22.57 25.35 28.85
CA ALA A 481 21.51 24.62 29.56
C ALA A 481 20.71 25.51 30.55
N VAL A 482 21.40 26.42 31.26
CA VAL A 482 20.78 27.39 32.17
C VAL A 482 19.76 28.28 31.44
N GLN A 483 20.15 28.88 30.31
CA GLN A 483 19.27 29.74 29.53
C GLN A 483 18.18 28.95 28.79
N PHE A 484 18.44 27.68 28.45
CA PHE A 484 17.44 26.79 27.88
C PHE A 484 16.32 26.45 28.87
N LEU A 485 16.67 26.21 30.15
CA LEU A 485 15.70 26.10 31.25
C LEU A 485 14.93 27.40 31.47
N GLN A 486 15.58 28.57 31.39
CA GLN A 486 14.90 29.86 31.46
C GLN A 486 13.91 30.07 30.30
N ALA A 487 14.22 29.59 29.09
CA ALA A 487 13.39 29.75 27.90
C ALA A 487 12.17 28.80 27.83
N TYR A 488 12.29 27.56 28.32
CA TYR A 488 11.26 26.52 28.14
C TYR A 488 10.81 25.81 29.43
N GLY A 489 11.35 26.19 30.60
CA GLY A 489 10.94 25.70 31.91
C GLY A 489 10.87 24.17 32.01
N ASN A 490 9.68 23.66 32.35
CA ASN A 490 9.45 22.22 32.51
C ASN A 490 9.62 21.41 31.20
N GLN A 491 9.47 22.03 30.02
CA GLN A 491 9.70 21.32 28.75
C GLN A 491 11.20 21.17 28.44
N ALA A 492 12.02 22.18 28.79
CA ALA A 492 13.48 22.02 28.79
C ALA A 492 13.92 20.96 29.79
N SER A 493 13.42 21.01 31.04
CA SER A 493 13.76 20.03 32.08
C SER A 493 13.51 18.58 31.64
N LYS A 494 12.34 18.30 31.06
CA LYS A 494 12.03 16.98 30.47
C LYS A 494 13.02 16.55 29.38
N LEU A 495 13.47 17.48 28.54
CA LEU A 495 14.40 17.20 27.44
C LEU A 495 15.84 17.00 27.94
N LEU A 496 16.26 17.74 28.99
CA LEU A 496 17.53 17.52 29.69
C LEU A 496 17.59 16.13 30.35
N ILE A 497 16.51 15.72 31.01
CA ILE A 497 16.37 14.36 31.57
C ILE A 497 16.43 13.30 30.44
N LEU A 498 15.76 13.54 29.30
CA LEU A 498 15.77 12.61 28.17
C LEU A 498 17.18 12.41 27.57
N ILE A 499 18.00 13.47 27.45
CA ILE A 499 19.39 13.32 26.98
C ILE A 499 20.33 12.76 28.06
N GLY A 500 20.13 13.10 29.34
CA GLY A 500 21.00 12.68 30.43
C GLY A 500 20.78 11.23 30.88
N GLU A 501 19.51 10.81 31.00
CA GLU A 501 19.13 9.49 31.53
C GLU A 501 18.85 8.49 30.41
N GLU A 502 17.80 8.69 29.61
CA GLU A 502 17.32 7.72 28.63
C GLU A 502 18.34 7.52 27.50
N LEU A 503 18.76 8.60 26.82
CA LEU A 503 19.66 8.50 25.67
C LEU A 503 21.03 7.89 26.05
N THR A 504 21.56 8.19 27.24
CA THR A 504 22.80 7.56 27.72
C THR A 504 22.59 6.10 28.17
N SER A 505 21.43 5.76 28.75
CA SER A 505 21.08 4.37 29.12
C SER A 505 20.96 3.48 27.87
N ARG A 506 20.35 4.01 26.81
CA ARG A 506 20.09 3.30 25.55
C ARG A 506 21.34 3.04 24.70
N MET A 507 22.48 3.64 25.06
CA MET A 507 23.79 3.46 24.42
C MET A 507 24.88 3.03 25.43
N ALA A 508 24.48 2.58 26.63
CA ALA A 508 25.42 2.31 27.73
C ALA A 508 26.41 1.17 27.43
N GLU A 509 26.03 0.22 26.57
CA GLU A 509 26.88 -0.89 26.16
C GLU A 509 28.07 -0.44 25.30
N LYS A 510 27.96 0.71 24.63
CA LYS A 510 29.06 1.34 23.87
C LYS A 510 30.13 1.98 24.76
N LYS A 511 29.82 2.23 26.04
CA LYS A 511 30.72 2.88 27.03
C LYS A 511 31.31 4.22 26.55
N TYR A 512 30.50 5.03 25.86
CA TYR A 512 30.94 6.33 25.33
C TYR A 512 31.33 7.32 26.44
N VAL A 513 32.53 7.89 26.33
CA VAL A 513 33.09 8.85 27.30
C VAL A 513 32.23 10.12 27.39
N GLY A 514 31.70 10.59 26.27
CA GLY A 514 30.75 11.71 26.26
C GLY A 514 29.47 11.41 27.04
N ALA A 515 28.97 10.17 27.00
CA ALA A 515 27.75 9.76 27.70
C ALA A 515 27.98 9.71 29.23
N ALA A 516 29.17 9.31 29.67
CA ALA A 516 29.56 9.38 31.07
C ALA A 516 29.64 10.83 31.58
N ARG A 517 30.24 11.76 30.80
CA ARG A 517 30.24 13.20 31.13
C ARG A 517 28.81 13.76 31.20
N LEU A 518 27.94 13.40 30.26
CA LEU A 518 26.57 13.92 30.22
C LEU A 518 25.73 13.48 31.42
N ARG A 519 26.00 12.29 31.99
CA ARG A 519 25.42 11.88 33.28
C ARG A 519 25.91 12.74 34.44
N ILE A 520 27.21 13.01 34.54
CA ILE A 520 27.77 13.87 35.59
C ILE A 520 27.16 15.29 35.53
N LEU A 521 26.92 15.83 34.33
CA LEU A 521 26.26 17.13 34.14
C LEU A 521 24.78 17.12 34.57
N LEU A 522 24.06 16.03 34.31
CA LEU A 522 22.70 15.81 34.82
C LEU A 522 22.70 15.70 36.35
N GLU A 523 23.59 14.87 36.92
CA GLU A 523 23.71 14.65 38.36
C GLU A 523 24.07 15.94 39.10
N ALA A 524 24.97 16.76 38.55
CA ALA A 524 25.29 18.08 39.07
C ALA A 524 24.05 19.00 39.12
N TRP A 525 23.26 19.05 38.04
CA TRP A 525 22.00 19.80 38.01
C TRP A 525 20.94 19.26 38.97
N GLN A 526 20.79 17.93 39.10
CA GLN A 526 19.88 17.31 40.07
C GLN A 526 20.26 17.65 41.53
N ASN A 527 21.56 17.86 41.79
CA ASN A 527 22.07 18.37 43.07
C ASN A 527 22.01 19.93 43.20
N ASN A 528 21.30 20.62 42.29
CA ASN A 528 21.20 22.08 42.17
C ASN A 528 22.50 22.83 41.80
N ASN A 529 23.56 22.11 41.43
CA ASN A 529 24.86 22.64 41.03
C ASN A 529 24.99 22.68 39.49
N MET A 530 23.99 23.22 38.78
CA MET A 530 24.12 23.46 37.34
C MET A 530 25.01 24.69 37.08
N GLU A 531 26.17 24.47 36.48
CA GLU A 531 27.08 25.54 36.09
C GLU A 531 26.72 26.16 34.72
N SER A 532 27.31 27.31 34.44
CA SER A 532 27.43 27.90 33.10
C SER A 532 28.72 28.72 33.04
N PHE A 533 29.26 28.98 31.85
CA PHE A 533 30.50 29.77 31.74
C PHE A 533 30.39 31.13 32.46
N PRO A 534 31.40 31.55 33.25
CA PRO A 534 31.39 32.83 33.94
C PRO A 534 31.11 33.99 32.97
N GLU A 535 30.17 34.86 33.34
CA GLU A 535 29.89 36.04 32.51
C GLU A 535 31.10 36.98 32.44
N MET A 536 31.16 37.70 31.32
CA MET A 536 32.33 38.51 30.98
C MET A 536 32.54 39.65 32.00
N SER A 537 33.79 39.84 32.44
CA SER A 537 34.20 40.98 33.24
C SER A 537 33.97 42.30 32.49
N PRO A 538 33.95 43.44 33.18
CA PRO A 538 34.06 44.75 32.54
C PRO A 538 35.15 44.77 31.45
#